data_AF-R9K7W7-F1
#
_entry.id   AF-R9K7W7-F1
#
_cell.length_a   1.000
_cell.length_b   1.000
_cell.length_c   1.000
_cell.angle_alpha   90.00
_cell.angle_beta   90.00
_cell.angle_gamma   90.00
#
_symmetry.space_group_name_H-M   'P 1'
#
loop_
_entity.id
_entity.type
_entity.pdbx_description
1 polymer ?
#
loop_
_entity_poly.entity_id
_entity_poly.type
_entity_poly.pdbx_seq_one_letter_code
_entity_poly.pdbx_strand_id
1 'polypeptide(L)' 'MDYAKTQNWLTSRQIKLEESFASSIRSFAKQYKSMHKIRLLDDVYHLLGTTKQDISWWENHPCSAQTKKF' A
#
# COMPACT_ATOMS: atom_id res chain seq x y z
N MET A 1 16.91 -3.99 -3.48
CA MET A 1 17.28 -2.74 -2.78
C MET A 1 17.23 -3.04 -1.29
N ASP A 2 18.24 -2.65 -0.52
CA ASP A 2 18.29 -2.92 0.92
C ASP A 2 17.39 -1.93 1.66
N TYR A 3 16.28 -2.43 2.21
CA TYR A 3 15.26 -1.63 2.88
C TYR A 3 15.83 -0.81 4.04
N ALA A 4 16.72 -1.39 4.84
CA ALA A 4 17.32 -0.71 5.98
C ALA A 4 18.22 0.44 5.52
N LYS A 5 18.99 0.25 4.45
CA LYS A 5 19.81 1.32 3.86
C LYS A 5 18.96 2.45 3.29
N THR A 6 17.88 2.13 2.57
CA THR A 6 16.97 3.14 1.99
C THR A 6 16.23 3.91 3.08
N GLN A 7 15.72 3.23 4.10
CA GLN A 7 15.02 3.87 5.23
C GLN A 7 15.96 4.79 6.03
N ASN A 8 17.18 4.34 6.30
CA ASN A 8 18.19 5.17 6.98
C ASN A 8 18.57 6.40 6.15
N TRP A 9 18.72 6.24 4.83
CA TRP A 9 19.02 7.35 3.92
C TRP A 9 17.90 8.39 3.93
N LEU A 10 16.64 7.97 3.84
CA LEU A 10 15.47 8.86 3.88
C LEU A 10 15.38 9.61 5.21
N THR A 11 15.55 8.89 6.32
CA THR A 11 15.49 9.45 7.68
C THR A 11 16.60 10.47 7.91
N SER A 12 17.83 10.15 7.49
CA SER A 12 19.01 11.04 7.63
C SER A 12 18.86 12.37 6.89
N ARG A 13 18.02 12.40 5.86
CA ARG A 13 17.75 13.59 5.02
C ARG A 13 16.42 14.26 5.33
N GLN A 14 15.74 13.84 6.40
CA GLN A 14 14.39 14.31 6.78
C GLN A 14 13.36 14.20 5.64
N ILE A 15 13.57 13.24 4.73
CA ILE A 15 12.63 12.99 3.64
C ILE A 15 11.49 12.17 4.22
N LYS A 16 10.32 12.79 4.36
CA LYS A 16 9.07 12.07 4.61
C LYS A 16 8.58 11.51 3.29
N LEU A 17 8.50 10.19 3.18
CA LEU A 17 7.65 9.57 2.18
C LEU A 17 6.20 9.95 2.55
N GLU A 18 5.52 10.68 1.67
CA GLU A 18 4.06 10.87 1.79
C GLU A 18 3.33 9.52 1.77
N GLU A 19 2.03 9.53 2.11
CA GLU A 19 1.19 8.34 2.31
C GLU A 19 1.65 7.15 1.47
N SER A 20 1.95 6.04 2.14
CA SER A 20 2.32 4.83 1.43
C SER A 20 1.17 4.44 0.49
N PHE A 21 1.51 3.95 -0.70
CA PHE A 21 0.54 3.47 -1.68
C PHE A 21 -0.56 2.58 -1.06
N ALA A 22 -0.19 1.73 -0.09
CA ALA A 22 -1.12 0.90 0.66
C ALA A 22 -2.07 1.70 1.58
N SER A 23 -1.58 2.76 2.23
CA SER A 23 -2.39 3.68 3.05
C SER A 23 -3.46 4.36 2.20
N SER A 24 -3.08 4.89 1.04
CA SER A 24 -4.00 5.58 0.14
C SER A 24 -5.02 4.61 -0.44
N ILE A 25 -4.63 3.42 -0.92
CA ILE A 25 -5.58 2.41 -1.39
C ILE A 25 -6.57 2.01 -0.30
N ARG A 26 -6.10 1.82 0.94
CA ARG A 26 -6.97 1.48 2.06
C ARG A 26 -7.99 2.59 2.34
N SER A 27 -7.59 3.85 2.26
CA SER A 27 -8.49 4.99 2.41
C SER A 27 -9.56 5.00 1.30
N PHE A 28 -9.14 4.88 0.04
CA PHE A 28 -10.05 4.82 -1.10
C PHE A 28 -11.01 3.63 -1.03
N ALA A 29 -10.52 2.45 -0.69
CA ALA A 29 -11.35 1.25 -0.57
C ALA A 29 -12.42 1.40 0.52
N LYS A 30 -12.09 2.03 1.66
CA LYS A 30 -13.08 2.34 2.71
C LYS A 30 -14.13 3.34 2.24
N GLN A 31 -13.73 4.39 1.54
CA GLN A 31 -14.65 5.38 0.99
C GLN A 31 -15.59 4.76 -0.03
N TYR A 32 -15.04 3.99 -0.98
CA TYR A 32 -15.79 3.27 -2.00
C TYR A 32 -16.78 2.27 -1.38
N LYS A 33 -16.34 1.49 -0.38
CA LYS A 33 -17.20 0.58 0.37
C LYS A 33 -18.41 1.30 0.97
N SER A 34 -18.18 2.47 1.59
CA SER A 34 -19.22 3.28 2.20
C SER A 34 -20.20 3.82 1.16
N MET A 35 -19.66 4.40 0.07
CA MET A 35 -20.44 4.98 -1.03
C MET A 35 -21.34 3.96 -1.71
N HIS A 36 -20.86 2.73 -1.91
CA HIS A 36 -21.58 1.68 -2.63
C HIS A 36 -22.23 0.63 -1.70
N LYS A 37 -22.24 0.86 -0.38
CA LYS A 37 -22.80 -0.04 0.64
C LYS A 37 -22.29 -1.50 0.51
N ILE A 38 -21.04 -1.66 0.12
CA ILE A 38 -20.42 -2.99 -0.03
C ILE A 38 -20.19 -3.58 1.37
N ARG A 39 -20.50 -4.87 1.54
CA ARG A 39 -20.46 -5.54 2.84
C ARG A 39 -19.03 -5.69 3.33
N LEU A 40 -18.15 -6.29 2.53
CA LEU A 40 -16.77 -6.60 2.91
C LEU A 40 -15.79 -5.65 2.22
N LEU A 41 -14.75 -5.25 2.94
CA LEU A 41 -13.67 -4.46 2.35
C LEU A 41 -12.86 -5.29 1.35
N ASP A 42 -12.81 -6.61 1.54
CA ASP A 42 -12.10 -7.54 0.67
C ASP A 42 -12.70 -7.59 -0.75
N ASP A 43 -14.03 -7.50 -0.85
CA ASP A 43 -14.74 -7.37 -2.13
C ASP A 43 -14.25 -6.14 -2.92
N VAL A 44 -13.99 -5.04 -2.22
CA VAL A 44 -13.48 -3.80 -2.84
C VAL A 44 -12.03 -3.98 -3.30
N TYR A 45 -11.20 -4.69 -2.54
CA TYR A 45 -9.85 -5.00 -2.97
C TYR A 45 -9.86 -5.88 -4.23
N HIS A 46 -10.73 -6.89 -4.30
CA HIS A 46 -10.88 -7.71 -5.50
C HIS A 46 -11.34 -6.91 -6.71
N LEU A 47 -12.26 -5.95 -6.54
CA LEU A 47 -12.66 -5.02 -7.60
C LEU A 47 -11.48 -4.15 -8.10
N LEU A 48 -10.54 -3.82 -7.21
CA LEU A 48 -9.31 -3.10 -7.55
C LEU A 48 -8.20 -4.00 -8.13
N GLY A 49 -8.46 -5.30 -8.31
CA GLY A 49 -7.48 -6.26 -8.83
C GLY A 49 -6.37 -6.62 -7.84
N THR A 50 -6.64 -6.47 -6.54
CA THR A 50 -5.66 -6.73 -5.46
C THR A 50 -6.29 -7.58 -4.35
N THR A 51 -5.46 -8.10 -3.46
CA THR A 51 -5.92 -8.81 -2.26
C THR A 51 -5.53 -8.08 -0.98
N LYS A 52 -6.15 -8.42 0.15
CA LYS A 52 -5.74 -7.92 1.47
C LYS A 52 -4.28 -8.26 1.79
N GLN A 53 -3.77 -9.39 1.29
CA GLN A 53 -2.39 -9.82 1.49
C GLN A 53 -1.42 -8.90 0.76
N ASP A 54 -1.74 -8.49 -0.47
CA ASP A 54 -0.93 -7.53 -1.24
C ASP A 54 -0.84 -6.18 -0.52
N ILE A 55 -1.98 -5.68 -0.01
CA ILE A 55 -2.01 -4.44 0.78
C ILE A 55 -1.13 -4.58 2.02
N SER A 56 -1.27 -5.67 2.77
CA SER A 56 -0.45 -5.91 3.96
C SER A 56 1.04 -6.05 3.62
N TRP A 57 1.36 -6.59 2.45
CA TRP A 57 2.74 -6.73 2.00
C TRP A 57 3.33 -5.36 1.67
N TRP A 58 2.61 -4.49 0.94
CA TRP A 58 3.04 -3.12 0.64
C TRP A 58 3.21 -2.25 1.89
N GLU A 59 2.38 -2.44 2.92
CA GLU A 59 2.56 -1.74 4.22
C GLU A 59 3.85 -2.13 4.93
N ASN A 60 4.22 -3.41 4.86
CA ASN A 60 5.45 -3.92 5.46
C ASN A 60 6.68 -3.67 4.59
N HIS A 61 6.50 -3.32 3.31
CA HIS A 61 7.58 -3.07 2.35
C HIS A 61 7.37 -1.75 1.59
N PRO A 62 7.34 -0.59 2.28
CA PRO A 62 7.04 0.69 1.64
C PRO A 62 8.10 1.15 0.62
N CYS A 63 9.29 0.55 0.62
CA CYS A 63 10.34 0.80 -0.37
C CYS A 63 10.42 -0.29 -1.45
N SER A 64 9.47 -1.21 -1.52
CA SER A 64 9.43 -2.22 -2.56
C SER A 64 8.99 -1.59 -3.88
N ALA A 65 9.90 -1.47 -4.84
CA ALA A 65 9.51 -1.42 -6.25
C ALA A 65 8.96 -2.80 -6.65
N GLN A 66 7.76 -2.84 -7.23
CA GLN A 66 7.18 -4.05 -7.80
C GLN A 66 8.20 -4.70 -8.75
N THR A 67 8.81 -5.79 -8.31
CA THR A 67 9.77 -6.53 -9.14
C THR A 67 8.94 -7.36 -10.11
N LYS A 68 8.79 -6.88 -11.35
CA LYS A 68 8.36 -7.76 -12.46
C LYS A 68 9.36 -8.92 -12.50
N LYS A 69 8.92 -10.10 -12.07
CA LYS A 69 9.59 -11.34 -12.44
C LYS A 69 9.28 -11.54 -13.92
N PHE A 70 10.29 -11.34 -14.76
CA PHE A 70 10.30 -11.84 -16.13
C PHE A 70 10.48 -13.36 -16.09
#